data_AF-A0AA38TRE2-F1
#
_entry.id   AF-A0AA38TRE2-F1
#
_cell.length_a   1.000
_cell.length_b   1.000
_cell.length_c   1.000
_cell.angle_alpha   90.00
_cell.angle_beta   90.00
_cell.angle_gamma   90.00
#
_symmetry.space_group_name_H-M   'P 1'
#
loop_
_entity.id
_entity.type
_entity.pdbx_description
1 polymer ?
#
loop_
_entity_poly.entity_id
_entity_poly.type
_entity_poly.pdbx_seq_one_letter_code
_entity_poly.pdbx_strand_id
1 'polypeptide(L)'
;MATTPGLLTDWPWKPLGSFKYVILAPWMVKSLYDYMIANANEKDATAVFIFPFMLMRMLGNQMWISFSRYKTAKGENRILDKTIEFEQVDRERDWDDQIILNGLLYYMAYYYFEEVKNLPLWRLDGVIIVILLHIGLVEFLYYWLHRLLHHHFLYTRYHSHHHSSVVTEPITCTYIYFLLFSSIPSLYLYIYLIYISVY
;
A
#
# COMPACT_ATOMS: atom_id res chain seq x y z
N MET A 1 9.57 -12.48 14.22
CA MET A 1 10.04 -12.64 12.83
C MET A 1 9.58 -13.99 12.31
N ALA A 2 9.62 -14.21 10.98
CA ALA A 2 9.39 -15.53 10.39
C ALA A 2 10.37 -16.56 10.97
N THR A 3 9.99 -17.84 11.03
CA THR A 3 10.82 -18.89 11.64
C THR A 3 12.14 -19.11 10.92
N THR A 4 12.16 -18.87 9.59
CA THR A 4 13.37 -18.89 8.76
C THR A 4 13.27 -17.79 7.71
N PRO A 5 13.68 -16.53 7.98
CA PRO A 5 13.50 -15.41 7.04
C PRO A 5 14.08 -15.70 5.65
N GLY A 6 13.34 -15.36 4.59
CA GLY A 6 13.82 -15.47 3.21
C GLY A 6 14.44 -14.16 2.70
N LEU A 7 14.79 -14.13 1.40
CA LEU A 7 15.26 -12.91 0.75
C LEU A 7 14.14 -11.84 0.75
N LEU A 8 14.51 -10.56 0.87
CA LEU A 8 13.56 -9.43 0.91
C LEU A 8 12.52 -9.53 2.05
N THR A 9 12.87 -10.20 3.16
CA THR A 9 12.03 -10.18 4.37
C THR A 9 11.97 -8.81 5.00
N ASP A 10 13.02 -8.02 4.86
CA ASP A 10 13.08 -6.68 5.39
C ASP A 10 13.00 -5.66 4.27
N TRP A 11 12.34 -4.53 4.56
CA TRP A 11 12.32 -3.40 3.65
C TRP A 11 13.73 -2.84 3.44
N PRO A 12 14.08 -2.39 2.22
CA PRO A 12 15.39 -1.81 1.93
C PRO A 12 15.76 -0.64 2.85
N TRP A 13 14.76 0.07 3.38
CA TRP A 13 14.89 1.21 4.28
C TRP A 13 14.67 0.91 5.75
N LYS A 14 14.58 -0.37 6.16
CA LYS A 14 14.50 -0.76 7.57
C LYS A 14 15.56 -0.07 8.45
N PRO A 15 16.84 0.11 8.03
CA PRO A 15 17.83 0.83 8.84
C PRO A 15 17.47 2.28 9.18
N LEU A 16 16.58 2.93 8.43
CA LEU A 16 16.13 4.30 8.71
C LEU A 16 15.13 4.37 9.88
N GLY A 17 14.52 3.24 10.26
CA GLY A 17 13.49 3.19 11.30
C GLY A 17 12.41 4.25 11.05
N SER A 18 12.13 5.08 12.07
CA SER A 18 11.13 6.15 11.98
C SER A 18 11.49 7.29 11.00
N PHE A 19 12.71 7.36 10.48
CA PHE A 19 13.11 8.35 9.47
C PHE A 19 12.78 7.93 8.04
N LYS A 20 12.20 6.74 7.82
CA LYS A 20 11.89 6.18 6.49
C LYS A 20 11.12 7.12 5.55
N TYR A 21 10.32 8.05 6.06
CA TYR A 21 9.59 9.02 5.23
C TYR A 21 10.49 9.97 4.43
N VAL A 22 11.76 10.14 4.82
CA VAL A 22 12.75 10.96 4.08
C VAL A 22 12.93 10.48 2.63
N ILE A 23 12.65 9.20 2.36
CA ILE A 23 12.69 8.59 1.03
C ILE A 23 11.80 9.31 0.02
N LEU A 24 10.63 9.79 0.46
CA LEU A 24 9.67 10.47 -0.41
C LEU A 24 9.96 11.96 -0.57
N ALA A 25 10.78 12.55 0.31
CA ALA A 25 10.99 14.00 0.34
C ALA A 25 11.57 14.57 -0.97
N PRO A 26 12.60 13.98 -1.61
CA PRO A 26 13.13 14.49 -2.88
C PRO A 26 12.07 14.52 -3.98
N TRP A 27 11.22 13.49 -4.04
CA TRP A 27 10.18 13.38 -5.06
C TRP A 27 9.06 14.39 -4.86
N MET A 28 8.63 14.59 -3.62
CA MET A 28 7.65 15.62 -3.26
C MET A 28 8.17 17.02 -3.55
N VAL A 29 9.43 17.32 -3.18
CA VAL A 29 10.04 18.62 -3.46
C VAL A 29 10.15 18.85 -4.96
N LYS A 30 10.58 17.84 -5.72
CA LYS A 30 10.67 17.93 -7.17
C LYS A 30 9.30 18.16 -7.82
N SER A 31 8.27 17.41 -7.41
CA SER A 31 6.94 17.57 -8.03
C SER A 31 6.33 18.94 -7.76
N LEU A 32 6.50 19.47 -6.55
CA LEU A 32 6.10 20.84 -6.22
C LEU A 32 6.91 21.87 -7.01
N TYR A 33 8.23 21.69 -7.11
CA TYR A 33 9.09 22.60 -7.86
C TYR A 33 8.68 22.65 -9.33
N ASP A 34 8.57 21.49 -10.00
CA ASP A 34 8.18 21.38 -11.40
C ASP A 34 6.83 22.09 -11.66
N TYR A 35 5.84 21.85 -10.79
CA TYR A 35 4.52 22.48 -10.90
C TYR A 35 4.55 24.01 -10.73
N MET A 36 5.39 24.51 -9.82
CA MET A 36 5.49 25.94 -9.52
C MET A 36 6.20 26.74 -10.62
N ILE A 37 7.18 26.13 -11.29
CA ILE A 37 7.93 26.80 -12.37
C ILE A 37 7.29 26.63 -13.75
N ALA A 38 6.39 25.67 -13.92
CA ALA A 38 5.72 25.42 -15.19
C ALA A 38 4.86 26.61 -15.63
N ASN A 39 4.85 26.86 -16.95
CA ASN A 39 3.94 27.84 -17.55
C ASN A 39 2.49 27.42 -17.34
N ALA A 40 1.56 28.38 -17.35
CA ALA A 40 0.14 28.11 -17.07
C ALA A 40 -0.46 26.98 -17.92
N ASN A 41 -0.05 26.85 -19.19
CA ASN A 41 -0.53 25.85 -20.13
C ASN A 41 0.16 24.48 -19.99
N GLU A 42 1.25 24.40 -19.22
CA GLU A 42 2.08 23.20 -19.03
C GLU A 42 1.95 22.64 -17.60
N LYS A 43 1.11 23.26 -16.77
CA LYS A 43 0.92 22.86 -15.38
C LYS A 43 0.22 21.51 -15.28
N ASP A 44 0.96 20.54 -14.76
CA ASP A 44 0.46 19.22 -14.45
C ASP A 44 0.45 18.98 -12.93
N ALA A 45 -0.75 18.87 -12.35
CA ALA A 45 -0.90 18.66 -10.92
C ALA A 45 -0.77 17.18 -10.50
N THR A 46 -0.66 16.24 -11.44
CA THR A 46 -0.67 14.80 -11.15
C THR A 46 0.38 14.42 -10.10
N ALA A 47 1.64 14.79 -10.31
CA ALA A 47 2.72 14.46 -9.38
C ALA A 47 2.62 15.16 -8.02
N VAL A 48 1.96 16.31 -7.97
CA VAL A 48 1.68 17.02 -6.72
C VAL A 48 0.64 16.23 -5.90
N PHE A 49 -0.39 15.68 -6.54
CA PHE A 49 -1.45 14.93 -5.88
C PHE A 49 -1.05 13.54 -5.36
N ILE A 50 0.10 13.00 -5.79
CA ILE A 50 0.65 11.73 -5.26
C ILE A 50 0.83 11.81 -3.73
N PHE A 51 1.36 12.93 -3.21
CA PHE A 51 1.60 13.06 -1.77
C PHE A 51 0.31 13.15 -0.93
N PRO A 52 -0.65 14.05 -1.23
CA PRO A 52 -1.96 14.04 -0.57
C PRO A 52 -2.66 12.68 -0.65
N PHE A 53 -2.56 11.98 -1.78
CA PHE A 53 -3.14 10.64 -1.92
C PHE A 53 -2.51 9.63 -0.94
N MET A 54 -1.18 9.59 -0.84
CA MET A 54 -0.49 8.75 0.15
C MET A 54 -0.88 9.10 1.59
N LEU A 55 -0.97 10.39 1.91
CA LEU A 55 -1.36 10.85 3.23
C LEU A 55 -2.78 10.40 3.58
N MET A 56 -3.72 10.51 2.64
CA MET A 56 -5.08 10.02 2.82
C MET A 56 -5.14 8.50 3.03
N ARG A 57 -4.28 7.73 2.34
CA ARG A 57 -4.15 6.28 2.57
C ARG A 57 -3.65 5.98 3.98
N MET A 58 -2.64 6.72 4.45
CA MET A 58 -2.09 6.56 5.80
C MET A 58 -3.14 6.88 6.88
N LEU A 59 -3.84 8.02 6.74
CA LEU A 59 -4.92 8.42 7.65
C LEU A 59 -6.07 7.41 7.64
N GLY A 60 -6.46 6.94 6.45
CA GLY A 60 -7.47 5.89 6.26
C GLY A 60 -7.13 4.61 7.03
N ASN A 61 -5.93 4.08 6.83
CA ASN A 61 -5.46 2.90 7.54
C ASN A 61 -5.43 3.13 9.05
N GLN A 62 -4.88 4.26 9.50
CA GLN A 62 -4.82 4.59 10.93
C GLN A 62 -6.22 4.68 11.57
N MET A 63 -7.20 5.25 10.87
CA MET A 63 -8.60 5.29 11.33
C MET A 63 -9.17 3.87 11.49
N TRP A 64 -8.97 2.99 10.51
CA TRP A 64 -9.46 1.61 10.56
C TRP A 64 -8.77 0.77 11.64
N ILE A 65 -7.46 0.93 11.83
CA ILE A 65 -6.72 0.29 12.94
C ILE A 65 -7.31 0.74 14.28
N SER A 66 -7.48 2.05 14.46
CA SER A 66 -8.03 2.62 15.70
C SER A 66 -9.43 2.10 15.99
N PHE A 67 -10.28 2.01 14.96
CA PHE A 67 -11.62 1.45 15.06
C PHE A 67 -11.60 -0.05 15.40
N SER A 68 -10.74 -0.83 14.74
CA SER A 68 -10.57 -2.26 15.01
C SER A 68 -10.13 -2.50 16.46
N ARG A 69 -9.10 -1.79 16.93
CA ARG A 69 -8.63 -1.89 18.33
C ARG A 69 -9.68 -1.48 19.34
N TYR A 70 -10.45 -0.42 19.07
CA TYR A 70 -11.57 -0.02 19.91
C TYR A 70 -12.63 -1.12 20.02
N LYS A 71 -13.00 -1.75 18.90
CA LYS A 71 -13.97 -2.86 18.88
C LYS A 71 -13.43 -4.08 19.64
N THR A 72 -12.16 -4.41 19.48
CA THR A 72 -11.50 -5.47 20.24
C THR A 72 -11.47 -5.16 21.73
N ALA A 73 -11.17 -3.92 22.14
CA ALA A 73 -11.13 -3.53 23.54
C ALA A 73 -12.50 -3.65 24.23
N LYS A 74 -13.60 -3.31 23.52
CA LYS A 74 -14.98 -3.47 24.04
C LYS A 74 -15.41 -4.92 24.27
N GLY A 75 -14.79 -5.90 23.62
CA GLY A 75 -15.03 -7.33 23.89
C GLY A 75 -16.27 -7.95 23.25
N GLU A 76 -17.29 -7.17 22.90
CA GLU A 76 -18.60 -7.69 22.43
C GLU A 76 -18.55 -8.45 21.08
N ASN A 77 -17.54 -8.21 20.25
CA ASN A 77 -17.44 -8.77 18.88
C ASN A 77 -16.11 -9.51 18.64
N ARG A 78 -15.53 -10.16 19.67
CA ARG A 78 -14.28 -10.89 19.53
C ARG A 78 -14.50 -12.27 18.88
N ILE A 79 -13.75 -12.56 17.81
CA ILE A 79 -13.72 -13.89 17.19
C ILE A 79 -12.97 -14.88 18.09
N LEU A 80 -11.87 -14.42 18.69
CA LEU A 80 -11.07 -15.15 19.67
C LEU A 80 -11.07 -14.34 20.96
N ASP A 81 -11.25 -15.00 22.10
CA ASP A 81 -11.21 -14.35 23.41
C ASP A 81 -9.77 -14.03 23.83
N LYS A 82 -9.17 -13.09 23.11
CA LYS A 82 -7.81 -12.58 23.29
C LYS A 82 -7.77 -11.07 23.07
N THR A 83 -6.89 -10.41 23.79
CA THR A 83 -6.55 -9.00 23.61
C THR A 83 -5.35 -8.83 22.68
N ILE A 84 -5.16 -7.60 22.19
CA ILE A 84 -3.95 -7.26 21.43
C ILE A 84 -2.78 -7.13 22.42
N GLU A 85 -1.72 -7.89 22.15
CA GLU A 85 -0.49 -7.86 22.94
C GLU A 85 0.51 -6.86 22.36
N PHE A 86 1.39 -6.30 23.19
CA PHE A 86 2.41 -5.35 22.75
C PHE A 86 3.33 -5.94 21.67
N GLU A 87 3.65 -7.22 21.77
CA GLU A 87 4.45 -7.90 20.76
C GLU A 87 3.74 -7.95 19.41
N GLN A 88 2.40 -8.02 19.37
CA GLN A 88 1.66 -7.92 18.12
C GLN A 88 1.72 -6.50 17.56
N VAL A 89 1.57 -5.48 18.41
CA VAL A 89 1.70 -4.07 18.00
C VAL A 89 3.08 -3.80 17.40
N ASP A 90 4.14 -4.30 18.04
CA ASP A 90 5.52 -4.13 17.58
C ASP A 90 5.77 -4.90 16.28
N ARG A 91 5.23 -6.11 16.18
CA ARG A 91 5.26 -6.85 14.91
C ARG A 91 4.62 -6.03 13.82
N GLU A 92 3.46 -5.43 14.11
CA GLU A 92 2.58 -4.73 13.18
C GLU A 92 2.92 -3.25 12.91
N ARG A 93 4.02 -2.75 13.46
CA ARG A 93 4.38 -1.33 13.44
C ARG A 93 4.70 -0.75 12.06
N ASP A 94 5.23 -1.58 11.16
CA ASP A 94 5.80 -1.18 9.87
C ASP A 94 4.80 -1.32 8.70
N TRP A 95 3.51 -1.34 9.01
CA TRP A 95 2.41 -1.46 8.04
C TRP A 95 2.41 -0.38 6.94
N ASP A 96 3.01 0.77 7.21
CA ASP A 96 3.05 1.95 6.34
C ASP A 96 4.20 1.92 5.33
N ASP A 97 5.14 0.98 5.42
CA ASP A 97 6.21 0.82 4.44
C ASP A 97 5.69 0.60 3.02
N GLN A 98 4.55 -0.07 2.90
CA GLN A 98 3.91 -0.28 1.61
C GLN A 98 3.40 1.04 0.98
N ILE A 99 3.01 2.02 1.80
CA ILE A 99 2.60 3.35 1.32
C ILE A 99 3.82 4.07 0.74
N ILE A 100 4.98 3.94 1.38
CA ILE A 100 6.25 4.50 0.90
C ILE A 100 6.63 3.87 -0.44
N LEU A 101 6.55 2.54 -0.56
CA LEU A 101 6.81 1.86 -1.83
C LEU A 101 5.87 2.35 -2.95
N ASN A 102 4.56 2.40 -2.69
CA ASN A 102 3.58 2.87 -3.67
C ASN A 102 3.89 4.31 -4.10
N GLY A 103 4.24 5.19 -3.16
CA GLY A 103 4.68 6.54 -3.45
C GLY A 103 5.85 6.62 -4.41
N LEU A 104 6.91 5.85 -4.13
CA LEU A 104 8.06 5.75 -5.02
C LEU A 104 7.66 5.28 -6.40
N LEU A 105 6.85 4.23 -6.51
CA LEU A 105 6.39 3.69 -7.79
C LEU A 105 5.58 4.73 -8.58
N TYR A 106 4.70 5.49 -7.91
CA TYR A 106 3.93 6.55 -8.56
C TYR A 106 4.81 7.68 -9.06
N TYR A 107 5.73 8.17 -8.24
CA TYR A 107 6.64 9.22 -8.67
C TYR A 107 7.56 8.78 -9.80
N MET A 108 8.14 7.57 -9.71
CA MET A 108 8.94 7.01 -10.79
C MET A 108 8.12 6.92 -12.06
N ALA A 109 6.94 6.32 -11.99
CA ALA A 109 6.12 6.15 -13.17
C ALA A 109 5.70 7.52 -13.77
N TYR A 110 5.53 8.57 -12.95
CA TYR A 110 5.23 9.92 -13.44
C TYR A 110 6.35 10.50 -14.28
N TYR A 111 7.58 10.32 -13.82
CA TYR A 111 8.77 10.84 -14.49
C TYR A 111 9.25 9.96 -15.65
N TYR A 112 8.78 8.71 -15.75
CA TYR A 112 9.16 7.78 -16.82
C TYR A 112 8.13 7.64 -17.94
N PHE A 113 6.84 7.83 -17.68
CA PHE A 113 5.75 7.61 -18.64
C PHE A 113 5.04 8.93 -18.96
N GLU A 114 4.82 9.21 -20.23
CA GLU A 114 4.09 10.41 -20.67
C GLU A 114 2.58 10.23 -20.52
N GLU A 115 2.12 8.98 -20.58
CA GLU A 115 0.71 8.58 -20.50
C GLU A 115 0.08 8.95 -19.15
N VAL A 116 0.91 9.08 -18.12
CA VAL A 116 0.49 9.39 -16.74
C VAL A 116 0.72 10.84 -16.35
N LYS A 117 0.76 11.72 -17.34
CA LYS A 117 0.76 13.17 -17.14
C LYS A 117 -0.63 13.75 -17.40
N ASN A 118 -0.92 14.87 -16.74
CA ASN A 118 -2.15 15.64 -16.90
C ASN A 118 -3.44 14.84 -16.66
N LEU A 119 -3.45 13.96 -15.65
CA LEU A 119 -4.63 13.15 -15.42
C LEU A 119 -5.79 13.95 -14.83
N PRO A 120 -7.03 13.57 -15.20
CA PRO A 120 -8.20 14.12 -14.55
C PRO A 120 -8.24 13.68 -13.08
N LEU A 121 -8.64 14.60 -12.20
CA LEU A 121 -8.80 14.31 -10.77
C LEU A 121 -9.91 13.28 -10.48
N TRP A 122 -10.89 13.16 -11.39
CA TRP A 122 -12.03 12.27 -11.22
C TRP A 122 -12.61 11.84 -12.57
N ARG A 123 -13.03 10.58 -12.66
CA ARG A 123 -13.86 10.05 -13.76
C ARG A 123 -14.50 8.71 -13.40
N LEU A 124 -15.78 8.57 -13.73
CA LEU A 124 -16.64 7.47 -13.27
C LEU A 124 -16.33 6.13 -13.94
N ASP A 125 -16.05 6.16 -15.24
CA ASP A 125 -15.67 4.97 -16.03
C ASP A 125 -14.43 4.27 -15.43
N GLY A 126 -13.51 5.05 -14.85
CA GLY A 126 -12.37 4.52 -14.12
C GLY A 126 -12.69 3.84 -12.83
N VAL A 127 -13.57 4.44 -12.05
CA VAL A 127 -14.05 3.81 -10.82
C VAL A 127 -14.65 2.44 -11.15
N ILE A 128 -15.45 2.35 -12.22
CA ILE A 128 -16.03 1.08 -12.68
C ILE A 128 -14.93 0.09 -13.10
N ILE A 129 -13.99 0.50 -13.94
CA ILE A 129 -12.88 -0.37 -14.40
C ILE A 129 -12.04 -0.86 -13.22
N VAL A 130 -11.69 0.00 -12.27
CA VAL A 130 -10.91 -0.35 -11.08
C VAL A 130 -11.67 -1.37 -10.24
N ILE A 131 -12.99 -1.19 -10.03
CA ILE A 131 -13.80 -2.17 -9.31
C ILE A 131 -13.79 -3.51 -10.04
N LEU A 132 -13.98 -3.53 -11.36
CA LEU A 132 -14.00 -4.77 -12.14
C LEU A 132 -12.65 -5.49 -12.14
N LEU A 133 -11.54 -4.75 -12.31
CA LEU A 133 -10.20 -5.31 -12.23
C LEU A 133 -9.91 -5.83 -10.82
N HIS A 134 -10.35 -5.12 -9.79
CA HIS A 134 -10.21 -5.55 -8.41
C HIS A 134 -10.95 -6.87 -8.15
N ILE A 135 -12.26 -6.91 -8.34
CA ILE A 135 -13.05 -8.11 -8.06
C ILE A 135 -12.68 -9.30 -8.97
N GLY A 136 -12.24 -9.03 -10.21
CA GLY A 136 -11.93 -10.06 -11.20
C GLY A 136 -10.51 -10.57 -11.10
N LEU A 137 -9.54 -9.69 -11.34
CA LEU A 137 -8.13 -10.08 -11.46
C LEU A 137 -7.43 -10.13 -10.10
N VAL A 138 -7.67 -9.14 -9.24
CA VAL A 138 -6.95 -9.00 -7.96
C VAL A 138 -7.32 -10.10 -7.02
N GLU A 139 -8.61 -10.26 -6.77
CA GLU A 139 -9.10 -11.27 -5.83
C GLU A 139 -8.72 -12.68 -6.29
N PHE A 140 -8.75 -12.94 -7.60
CA PHE A 140 -8.33 -14.22 -8.16
C PHE A 140 -6.85 -14.51 -7.86
N LEU A 141 -5.96 -13.59 -8.22
CA LEU A 141 -4.53 -13.79 -8.01
C LEU A 141 -4.15 -13.74 -6.52
N TYR A 142 -4.83 -12.90 -5.72
CA TYR A 142 -4.73 -12.84 -4.26
C TYR A 142 -4.96 -14.22 -3.67
N TYR A 143 -6.07 -14.88 -4.06
CA TYR A 143 -6.44 -16.18 -3.55
C TYR A 143 -5.36 -17.23 -3.82
N TRP A 144 -4.89 -17.34 -5.06
CA TRP A 144 -3.88 -18.33 -5.43
C TRP A 144 -2.52 -18.05 -4.81
N LEU A 145 -2.10 -16.78 -4.73
CA LEU A 145 -0.86 -16.41 -4.06
C LEU A 145 -0.93 -16.73 -2.57
N HIS A 146 -2.02 -16.38 -1.90
CA HIS A 146 -2.20 -16.69 -0.49
C HIS A 146 -2.14 -18.22 -0.28
N ARG A 147 -2.81 -19.01 -1.11
CA ARG A 147 -2.72 -20.48 -1.07
C ARG A 147 -1.29 -20.99 -1.28
N LEU A 148 -0.53 -20.38 -2.19
CA LEU A 148 0.88 -20.71 -2.43
C LEU A 148 1.76 -20.36 -1.22
N LEU A 149 1.53 -19.23 -0.56
CA LEU A 149 2.24 -18.81 0.66
C LEU A 149 2.06 -19.78 1.83
N HIS A 150 0.98 -20.58 1.83
CA HIS A 150 0.77 -21.65 2.80
C HIS A 150 1.56 -22.94 2.50
N HIS A 151 2.25 -23.03 1.37
CA HIS A 151 3.16 -24.15 1.11
C HIS A 151 4.37 -24.07 2.06
N HIS A 152 4.74 -25.18 2.72
CA HIS A 152 5.70 -25.23 3.84
C HIS A 152 6.95 -24.35 3.67
N PHE A 153 7.59 -24.38 2.49
CA PHE A 153 8.76 -23.56 2.19
C PHE A 153 8.49 -22.06 2.27
N LEU A 154 7.41 -21.59 1.66
CA LEU A 154 7.01 -20.18 1.65
C LEU A 154 6.36 -19.78 2.98
N TYR A 155 5.66 -20.70 3.62
CA TYR A 155 5.04 -20.45 4.92
C TYR A 155 6.09 -20.09 5.97
N THR A 156 7.10 -20.94 6.15
CA THR A 156 8.17 -20.72 7.14
C THR A 156 8.98 -19.45 6.90
N ARG A 157 9.12 -19.03 5.62
CA ARG A 157 9.90 -17.85 5.23
C ARG A 157 9.11 -16.55 5.25
N TYR A 158 7.88 -16.61 4.77
CA TYR A 158 7.16 -15.44 4.31
C TYR A 158 5.79 -15.29 4.98
N HIS A 159 5.11 -16.38 5.37
CA HIS A 159 3.73 -16.27 5.85
C HIS A 159 3.54 -16.55 7.35
N SER A 160 4.44 -17.32 7.98
CA SER A 160 4.35 -17.72 9.39
C SER A 160 4.32 -16.54 10.35
N HIS A 161 5.02 -15.46 10.03
CA HIS A 161 5.05 -14.26 10.86
C HIS A 161 3.68 -13.59 10.95
N HIS A 162 2.95 -13.51 9.84
CA HIS A 162 1.60 -13.00 9.80
C HIS A 162 0.65 -13.83 10.69
N HIS A 163 0.76 -15.17 10.64
CA HIS A 163 -0.05 -16.07 11.49
C HIS A 163 0.25 -15.94 13.00
N SER A 164 1.34 -15.28 13.38
CA SER A 164 1.60 -14.97 14.80
C SER A 164 0.77 -13.80 15.32
N SER A 165 0.13 -13.02 14.45
CA SER A 165 -0.86 -12.00 14.82
C SER A 165 -2.24 -12.64 14.93
N VAL A 166 -2.66 -12.89 16.18
CA VAL A 166 -3.86 -13.67 16.48
C VAL A 166 -5.10 -12.80 16.56
N VAL A 167 -4.92 -11.53 16.95
CA VAL A 167 -5.98 -10.52 16.89
C VAL A 167 -5.91 -9.88 15.51
N THR A 168 -6.88 -10.15 14.65
CA THR A 168 -6.87 -9.62 13.28
C THR A 168 -7.18 -8.12 13.26
N GLU A 169 -6.26 -7.36 12.66
CA GLU A 169 -6.40 -5.94 12.38
C GLU A 169 -6.43 -5.72 10.86
N PRO A 170 -6.93 -4.56 10.37
CA PRO A 170 -6.89 -4.22 8.94
C PRO A 170 -5.49 -4.30 8.33
N ILE A 171 -4.44 -4.09 9.13
CA ILE A 171 -3.03 -4.15 8.70
C ILE A 171 -2.39 -5.51 8.88
N THR A 172 -3.02 -6.45 9.58
CA THR A 172 -2.45 -7.78 9.82
C THR A 172 -2.16 -8.45 8.48
N CYS A 173 -3.02 -8.29 7.47
CA CYS A 173 -2.81 -8.82 6.11
C CYS A 173 -1.68 -8.12 5.32
N THR A 174 -1.12 -7.00 5.79
CA THR A 174 -0.16 -6.16 5.06
C THR A 174 1.31 -6.56 5.31
N TYR A 175 1.56 -7.62 6.08
CA TYR A 175 2.91 -8.03 6.46
C TYR A 175 3.74 -8.60 5.28
N ILE A 176 4.71 -7.79 4.85
CA ILE A 176 5.94 -8.03 4.07
C ILE A 176 5.80 -8.65 2.67
N TYR A 177 4.81 -9.49 2.37
CA TYR A 177 4.77 -10.24 1.08
C TYR A 177 3.55 -9.96 0.23
N PHE A 178 2.72 -9.03 0.69
CA PHE A 178 1.65 -8.44 -0.10
C PHE A 178 2.14 -7.35 -1.09
N LEU A 179 3.45 -7.28 -1.31
CA LEU A 179 4.16 -6.44 -2.30
C LEU A 179 3.53 -6.44 -3.70
N LEU A 180 2.84 -7.53 -4.07
CA LEU A 180 2.12 -7.63 -5.33
C LEU A 180 0.64 -7.30 -5.22
N PHE A 181 -0.05 -7.48 -4.09
CA PHE A 181 -1.53 -7.52 -4.08
C PHE A 181 -2.23 -6.36 -3.38
N SER A 182 -1.64 -5.79 -2.33
CA SER A 182 -2.18 -4.58 -1.71
C SER A 182 -1.74 -3.32 -2.46
N SER A 183 -0.68 -3.43 -3.25
CA SER A 183 -0.20 -2.45 -4.22
C SER A 183 -1.00 -2.51 -5.51
N ILE A 184 -1.60 -3.64 -5.88
CA ILE A 184 -2.33 -3.82 -7.13
C ILE A 184 -3.57 -2.89 -7.25
N PRO A 185 -4.44 -2.68 -6.23
CA PRO A 185 -5.47 -1.62 -6.26
C PRO A 185 -4.89 -0.21 -6.34
N SER A 186 -3.67 -0.01 -5.82
CA SER A 186 -2.96 1.27 -5.84
C SER A 186 -2.31 1.51 -7.22
N LEU A 187 -1.72 0.48 -7.80
CA LEU A 187 -1.15 0.41 -9.14
C LEU A 187 -2.24 0.47 -10.20
N TYR A 188 -3.47 0.01 -9.94
CA TYR A 188 -4.57 0.21 -10.89
C TYR A 188 -5.06 1.63 -10.93
N LEU A 189 -5.01 2.39 -9.84
CA LEU A 189 -5.24 3.83 -9.92
C LEU A 189 -4.20 4.52 -10.83
N TYR A 190 -3.03 3.89 -11.02
CA TYR A 190 -1.92 4.37 -11.85
C TYR A 190 -1.91 3.79 -13.27
N ILE A 191 -2.23 2.51 -13.45
CA ILE A 191 -2.46 1.85 -14.75
C ILE A 191 -3.72 2.40 -15.42
N TYR A 192 -4.66 2.92 -14.62
CA TYR A 192 -5.84 3.66 -15.08
C TYR A 192 -5.50 4.94 -15.86
N LEU A 193 -4.29 5.44 -15.70
CA LEU A 193 -3.81 6.63 -16.37
C LEU A 193 -3.20 6.28 -17.75
N ILE A 194 -2.86 5.00 -17.99
CA ILE A 194 -2.15 4.54 -19.19
C ILE A 194 -3.08 3.85 -20.21
N TYR A 195 -4.18 3.23 -19.79
CA TYR A 195 -5.03 2.46 -20.69
C TYR A 195 -6.46 3.02 -20.79
N ILE A 196 -6.60 4.07 -21.62
CA ILE A 196 -7.66 4.36 -22.63
C ILE A 196 -7.42 5.83 -23.03
N SER A 197 -6.29 6.07 -23.71
CA SER A 197 -6.06 7.25 -24.55
C SER A 197 -5.81 6.86 -26.01
N VAL A 198 -6.02 5.58 -26.34
CA VAL A 198 -6.18 5.14 -27.73
C VAL A 198 -7.68 5.05 -28.00
N TYR A 199 -8.29 6.21 -28.24
CA TYR A 199 -9.31 6.50 -29.28
C TYR A 199 -9.64 7.99 -29.23
#